data_AF-A0A246PNX2-F1
#
_entry.id   AF-A0A246PNX2-F1
#
_cell.length_a   1.000
_cell.length_b   1.000
_cell.length_c   1.000
_cell.angle_alpha   90.00
_cell.angle_beta   90.00
_cell.angle_gamma   90.00
#
_symmetry.space_group_name_H-M   'P 1'
#
loop_
_entity.id
_entity.type
_entity.pdbx_description
1 polymer ?
#
loop_
_entity_poly.entity_id
_entity_poly.type
_entity_poly.pdbx_seq_one_letter_code
_entity_poly.pdbx_strand_id
1 'polypeptide(L)'
;MRWQFSHLNETPYLYPSKELRNMYWGSNGKKETNAIVDHMERHEVFNNREYKGYYRLSNDIMDDLYEDKDEVLDWGDVINEYQPVMIAKGLQLIRKEGFK
;
A
#
# COMPACT_ATOMS: atom_id res chain seq x y z
N MET A 1 15.87 -11.08 -13.42
CA MET A 1 15.91 -10.05 -12.36
C MET A 1 17.31 -9.47 -12.38
N ARG A 2 17.45 -8.14 -12.41
CA ARG A 2 18.78 -7.50 -12.42
C ARG A 2 19.47 -7.65 -11.07
N TRP A 3 20.80 -7.69 -11.10
CA TRP A 3 21.64 -7.97 -9.92
C TRP A 3 21.33 -7.05 -8.73
N GLN A 4 21.04 -5.77 -9.00
CA GLN A 4 20.74 -4.77 -7.97
C GLN A 4 19.51 -5.16 -7.11
N PHE A 5 18.52 -5.84 -7.66
CA PHE A 5 17.33 -6.28 -6.92
C PHE A 5 17.60 -7.58 -6.16
N SER A 6 18.39 -8.50 -6.73
CA SER A 6 18.84 -9.70 -6.00
C SER A 6 19.67 -9.32 -4.78
N HIS A 7 20.52 -8.29 -4.91
CA HIS A 7 21.40 -7.84 -3.83
C HIS A 7 20.63 -7.25 -2.63
N LEU A 8 19.44 -6.67 -2.86
CA LEU A 8 18.59 -6.21 -1.76
C LEU A 8 18.33 -7.32 -0.74
N ASN A 9 18.13 -8.56 -1.18
CA ASN A 9 17.86 -9.72 -0.33
C ASN A 9 19.05 -10.16 0.53
N GLU A 10 20.27 -9.89 0.06
CA GLU A 10 21.52 -10.27 0.73
C GLU A 10 22.03 -9.17 1.67
N THR A 11 21.59 -7.93 1.44
CA THR A 11 22.06 -6.78 2.19
C THR A 11 21.54 -6.82 3.63
N PRO A 12 22.41 -6.68 4.65
CA PRO A 12 22.01 -6.74 6.06
C PRO A 12 21.54 -5.39 6.63
N TYR A 13 21.68 -4.31 5.86
CA TYR A 13 21.28 -2.95 6.24
C TYR A 13 20.15 -2.45 5.34
N LEU A 14 19.38 -1.51 5.89
CA LEU A 14 18.29 -0.86 5.19
C LEU A 14 18.84 0.21 4.22
N TYR A 15 18.52 0.07 2.94
CA TYR A 15 18.77 1.11 1.96
C TYR A 15 17.89 2.34 2.20
N PRO A 16 18.40 3.57 1.99
CA PRO A 16 17.61 4.79 2.14
C PRO A 16 16.35 4.78 1.25
N SER A 17 15.24 5.29 1.78
CA SER A 17 13.95 5.30 1.06
C SER A 17 14.02 5.97 -0.32
N LYS A 18 14.89 6.97 -0.49
CA LYS A 18 15.10 7.65 -1.78
C LYS A 18 15.75 6.73 -2.82
N GLU A 19 16.68 5.89 -2.39
CA GLU A 19 17.35 4.92 -3.26
C GLU A 19 16.38 3.80 -3.66
N LEU A 20 15.64 3.26 -2.70
CA LEU A 20 14.58 2.27 -2.97
C LEU A 20 13.51 2.82 -3.92
N ARG A 21 13.14 4.09 -3.78
CA ARG A 21 12.20 4.78 -4.70
C ARG A 21 12.77 4.91 -6.13
N ASN A 22 14.05 5.22 -6.27
CA ASN A 22 14.69 5.26 -7.58
C ASN A 22 14.74 3.86 -8.22
N MET A 23 15.03 2.83 -7.42
CA MET A 23 14.99 1.45 -7.87
C MET A 23 13.57 1.05 -8.30
N TYR A 24 12.56 1.50 -7.56
CA TYR A 24 11.15 1.26 -7.86
C TYR A 24 10.75 1.83 -9.22
N TRP A 25 11.03 3.12 -9.48
CA TRP A 25 10.77 3.74 -10.78
C TRP A 25 11.52 3.08 -11.94
N GLY A 26 12.68 2.49 -11.67
CA GLY A 26 13.45 1.74 -12.65
C GLY A 26 13.07 0.27 -12.76
N SER A 27 12.14 -0.24 -11.93
CA SER A 27 11.79 -1.66 -11.87
C SER A 27 10.94 -2.09 -13.06
N ASN A 28 11.19 -3.30 -13.58
CA ASN A 28 10.45 -3.87 -14.70
C ASN A 28 9.69 -5.12 -14.22
N GLY A 29 8.47 -4.88 -13.75
CA GLY A 29 7.49 -5.90 -13.39
C GLY A 29 7.59 -6.41 -11.94
N LYS A 30 6.57 -7.19 -11.56
CA LYS A 30 6.27 -7.59 -10.17
C LYS A 30 7.43 -8.20 -9.40
N LYS A 31 8.32 -8.96 -10.06
CA LYS A 31 9.45 -9.61 -9.38
C LYS A 31 10.42 -8.59 -8.79
N GLU A 32 10.75 -7.54 -9.53
CA GLU A 32 11.69 -6.51 -9.06
C GLU A 32 11.04 -5.60 -8.02
N THR A 33 9.76 -5.28 -8.18
CA THR A 33 8.96 -4.58 -7.17
C THR A 33 8.89 -5.36 -5.86
N ASN A 34 8.61 -6.68 -5.92
CA ASN A 34 8.56 -7.52 -4.72
C ASN A 34 9.90 -7.56 -3.98
N ALA A 35 11.04 -7.57 -4.69
CA ALA A 35 12.35 -7.52 -4.03
C ALA A 35 12.55 -6.21 -3.21
N ILE A 36 11.94 -5.10 -3.63
CA ILE A 36 11.94 -3.85 -2.85
C ILE A 36 11.03 -3.98 -1.63
N VAL A 37 9.83 -4.54 -1.81
CA VAL A 37 8.88 -4.79 -0.70
C VAL A 37 9.51 -5.70 0.34
N ASP A 38 10.03 -6.87 -0.06
CA ASP A 38 10.67 -7.85 0.82
C ASP A 38 11.84 -7.23 1.60
N HIS A 39 12.60 -6.32 0.97
CA HIS A 39 13.67 -5.58 1.64
C HIS A 39 13.12 -4.64 2.72
N MET A 40 12.06 -3.90 2.43
CA MET A 40 11.41 -3.00 3.39
C MET A 40 10.74 -3.77 4.54
N GLU A 41 10.13 -4.92 4.25
CA GLU A 41 9.48 -5.78 5.24
C GLU A 41 10.48 -6.41 6.20
N ARG A 42 11.61 -6.94 5.71
CA ARG A 42 12.68 -7.48 6.56
C ARG A 42 13.27 -6.45 7.53
N HIS A 43 13.17 -5.17 7.19
CA HIS A 43 13.61 -4.06 8.03
C HIS A 43 12.46 -3.39 8.79
N GLU A 44 11.25 -3.95 8.76
CA GLU A 44 10.07 -3.48 9.50
C GLU A 44 9.66 -2.02 9.20
N VAL A 45 10.02 -1.53 8.00
CA VAL A 45 9.69 -0.16 7.55
C VAL A 45 8.58 -0.10 6.50
N PHE A 46 8.16 -1.24 5.96
CA PHE A 46 7.05 -1.31 5.01
C PHE A 46 5.73 -0.93 5.69
N ASN A 47 4.96 -0.03 5.07
CA ASN A 47 3.68 0.51 5.57
C ASN A 47 3.72 1.09 6.99
N ASN A 48 4.91 1.45 7.51
CA ASN A 48 5.06 1.99 8.85
C ASN A 48 5.10 3.53 8.85
N ARG A 49 4.10 4.17 9.47
CA ARG A 49 3.93 5.64 9.50
C ARG A 49 5.04 6.39 10.23
N GLU A 50 5.77 5.74 11.14
CA GLU A 50 6.93 6.35 11.81
C GLU A 50 8.03 6.69 10.80
N TYR A 51 8.13 5.90 9.74
CA TYR A 51 9.15 6.00 8.70
C TYR A 51 8.61 6.65 7.44
N LYS A 52 8.28 7.95 7.51
CA LYS A 52 7.58 8.73 6.46
C LYS A 52 8.05 8.49 5.01
N GLY A 53 9.36 8.38 4.78
CA GLY A 53 9.91 8.16 3.44
C GLY A 53 9.58 6.78 2.87
N TYR A 54 9.64 5.76 3.72
CA TYR A 54 9.30 4.38 3.40
C TYR A 54 7.79 4.18 3.34
N TYR A 55 7.03 4.85 4.22
CA TYR A 55 5.57 4.86 4.19
C TYR A 55 5.02 5.35 2.85
N ARG A 56 5.52 6.49 2.36
CA ARG A 56 5.12 7.02 1.05
C ARG A 56 5.47 6.06 -0.09
N LEU A 57 6.65 5.45 -0.05
CA LEU A 57 7.04 4.46 -1.06
C LEU A 57 6.14 3.21 -1.00
N SER A 58 5.75 2.78 0.20
CA SER A 58 4.84 1.65 0.38
C SER A 58 3.50 1.94 -0.27
N ASN A 59 2.94 3.15 -0.06
CA ASN A 59 1.70 3.56 -0.70
C ASN A 59 1.83 3.59 -2.22
N ASP A 60 2.88 4.21 -2.78
CA ASP A 60 3.08 4.24 -4.24
C ASP A 60 3.15 2.82 -4.84
N ILE A 61 3.81 1.88 -4.15
CA ILE A 61 3.88 0.48 -4.57
C ILE A 61 2.51 -0.21 -4.45
N MET A 62 1.77 0.05 -3.37
CA MET A 62 0.44 -0.52 -3.17
C MET A 62 -0.53 0.00 -4.22
N ASP A 63 -0.52 1.30 -4.51
CA ASP A 63 -1.35 1.91 -5.55
C ASP A 63 -1.06 1.22 -6.89
N ASP A 64 0.19 1.10 -7.34
CA ASP A 64 0.48 0.45 -8.64
C ASP A 64 0.23 -1.08 -8.66
N LEU A 65 0.35 -1.78 -7.53
CA LEU A 65 0.10 -3.22 -7.45
C LEU A 65 -1.38 -3.58 -7.27
N TYR A 66 -2.15 -2.67 -6.67
CA TYR A 66 -3.53 -2.89 -6.24
C TYR A 66 -4.54 -1.90 -6.85
N GLU A 67 -4.15 -0.99 -7.76
CA GLU A 67 -5.05 -0.11 -8.53
C GLU A 67 -6.11 -0.92 -9.33
N ASP A 68 -5.82 -2.18 -9.66
CA ASP A 68 -6.76 -3.10 -10.32
C ASP A 68 -7.57 -3.99 -9.37
N LYS A 69 -7.43 -3.80 -8.05
CA LYS A 69 -8.34 -4.41 -7.08
C LYS A 69 -9.24 -3.32 -6.57
N ASP A 70 -10.47 -3.28 -7.05
CA ASP A 70 -11.60 -2.78 -6.27
C ASP A 70 -11.33 -3.19 -4.82
N GLU A 71 -11.18 -2.22 -3.91
CA GLU A 71 -11.13 -2.52 -2.49
C GLU A 71 -12.38 -3.34 -2.21
N VAL A 72 -12.22 -4.65 -2.02
CA VAL A 72 -13.28 -5.51 -1.52
C VAL A 72 -13.42 -5.09 -0.07
N LEU A 73 -14.20 -4.03 0.13
CA LEU A 73 -14.62 -3.60 1.45
C LEU A 73 -15.33 -4.80 2.06
N ASP A 74 -14.84 -5.26 3.20
CA ASP A 74 -15.55 -6.28 3.94
C ASP A 74 -16.94 -5.72 4.27
N TRP A 75 -17.99 -6.49 3.97
CA TRP A 75 -19.35 -6.07 4.27
C TRP A 75 -19.51 -5.80 5.77
N GLY A 76 -18.73 -6.46 6.64
CA GLY A 76 -18.63 -6.18 8.07
C GLY A 76 -18.15 -4.76 8.37
N ASP A 77 -17.07 -4.30 7.74
CA ASP A 77 -16.54 -2.94 7.93
C ASP A 77 -17.51 -1.88 7.38
N VAL A 78 -18.13 -2.14 6.24
CA VAL A 78 -19.14 -1.23 5.64
C VAL A 78 -20.35 -1.06 6.55
N ILE A 79 -20.92 -2.15 7.09
CA ILE A 79 -22.08 -2.04 8.00
C ILE A 79 -21.71 -1.46 9.36
N ASN A 80 -20.45 -1.55 9.77
CA ASN A 80 -19.96 -0.96 11.01
C ASN A 80 -19.88 0.57 10.89
N GLU A 81 -19.32 1.08 9.79
CA GLU A 81 -19.07 2.50 9.59
C GLU A 81 -20.21 3.28 8.92
N TYR A 82 -21.02 2.61 8.10
CA TYR A 82 -22.06 3.24 7.29
C TYR A 82 -23.45 2.70 7.65
N GLN A 83 -24.46 3.55 7.49
CA GLN A 83 -25.87 3.19 7.62
C GLN A 83 -26.58 3.38 6.27
N PRO A 84 -27.37 2.39 5.83
CA PRO A 84 -28.23 2.54 4.66
C PRO A 84 -29.41 3.47 4.97
N VAL A 85 -29.60 4.47 4.12
CA VAL A 85 -30.73 5.41 4.16
C VAL A 85 -31.45 5.37 2.83
N MET A 86 -32.76 5.16 2.88
CA MET A 86 -33.63 5.27 1.71
C MET A 86 -33.99 6.73 1.49
N ILE A 87 -33.65 7.26 0.32
CA ILE A 87 -34.05 8.59 -0.14
C ILE A 87 -34.89 8.49 -1.42
N ALA A 88 -35.53 9.58 -1.84
CA ALA A 88 -36.33 9.62 -3.06
C ALA A 88 -35.56 9.24 -4.35
N LYS A 89 -34.21 9.33 -4.31
CA LYS A 89 -33.31 8.93 -5.41
C LYS A 89 -32.78 7.50 -5.29
N GLY A 90 -33.16 6.74 -4.26
CA GLY A 90 -32.73 5.36 -4.02
C GLY A 90 -32.03 5.14 -2.67
N LEU A 91 -31.34 4.00 -2.55
CA LEU A 91 -30.55 3.64 -1.36
C LEU A 91 -29.22 4.42 -1.36
N GLN A 92 -28.88 5.05 -0.24
CA GLN A 92 -27.58 5.69 -0.02
C GLN A 92 -26.94 5.19 1.28
N LEU A 93 -25.62 5.07 1.29
CA LEU A 93 -24.85 4.77 2.50
C LEU A 93 -24.32 6.08 3.08
N ILE A 94 -24.63 6.35 4.35
CA ILE A 94 -24.16 7.55 5.07
C ILE A 94 -23.27 7.10 6.22
N ARG A 95 -22.12 7.75 6.42
CA ARG A 95 -21.20 7.44 7.52
C ARG A 95 -21.84 7.76 8.87
N LYS A 96 -21.79 6.83 9.82
CA LYS A 96 -22.42 6.98 11.14
C LYS A 96 -21.79 8.10 11.97
N GLU A 97 -20.51 8.39 11.78
CA GLU A 97 -19.78 9.46 12.51
C GLU A 97 -20.28 10.89 12.22
N GLY A 98 -21.24 11.08 11.30
CA GLY A 98 -21.82 12.37 10.96
C GLY A 98 -23.15 12.74 11.65
N PHE A 99 -23.75 11.84 12.45
CA PHE A 99 -24.98 12.16 13.20
C PHE A 99 -24.62 12.68 14.61
N LYS A 100 -24.43 14.00 14.71
CA LYS A 100 -24.57 14.77 15.95
C LYS A 100 -25.70 15.76 15.80
#